data_AF-A0A829AIG3-F1
#
_entry.id   AF-A0A829AIG3-F1
#
_cell.length_a   1.000
_cell.length_b   1.000
_cell.length_c   1.000
_cell.angle_alpha   90.00
_cell.angle_beta   90.00
_cell.angle_gamma   90.00
#
_symmetry.space_group_name_H-M   'P 1'
#
loop_
_entity.id
_entity.type
_entity.pdbx_description
1 polymer ?
#
loop_
_entity_poly.entity_id
_entity_poly.type
_entity_poly.pdbx_seq_one_letter_code
_entity_poly.pdbx_strand_id
1 'polypeptide(L)'
;MKKLVALFLVAGSLLSGCGATTSTTQSTSSAQASSSSTTISESTADSSKEQEQIEKKKEEEKQKAEKAALEKKVTEAESALSQAEANPTKENYATASAAIQALPENKQELTSRLAAIDSTIKAKEAEEERKKQEEIARQQAEQAQQEAIAQQQAEQARQEAIAQQQAEQAQQQAAAEQASQQAQAAAPEQNNEQTVYVTPTGSKYHTHKCGNGTYTPATLSEAQARGLTPCSKCYGN
;
A
#
# COMPACT_ATOMS: atom_id res chain seq x y z
N MET A 1 -15.90 24.16 -2.50
CA MET A 1 -16.19 25.45 -1.83
C MET A 1 -15.14 25.70 -0.75
N LYS A 2 -14.56 26.92 -0.73
CA LYS A 2 -13.96 27.64 0.43
C LYS A 2 -12.62 27.08 0.97
N LYS A 3 -11.47 27.58 0.49
CA LYS A 3 -10.68 28.80 0.90
C LYS A 3 -9.71 28.49 2.07
N LEU A 4 -8.39 28.39 1.80
CA LEU A 4 -7.36 29.44 1.92
C LEU A 4 -7.16 29.96 3.35
N VAL A 5 -5.99 29.71 3.97
CA VAL A 5 -5.19 30.73 4.69
C VAL A 5 -3.71 30.31 4.68
N ALA A 6 -2.91 31.04 3.92
CA ALA A 6 -1.47 31.19 4.13
C ALA A 6 -1.25 32.42 5.02
N LEU A 7 -0.33 32.35 5.97
CA LEU A 7 0.07 33.49 6.78
C LEU A 7 1.60 33.64 6.73
N PHE A 8 2.06 34.49 5.82
CA PHE A 8 3.35 35.17 5.90
C PHE A 8 3.08 36.59 6.42
N LEU A 9 3.81 37.03 7.44
CA LEU A 9 3.86 38.45 7.81
C LEU A 9 5.27 38.79 8.29
N VAL A 10 5.95 39.56 7.45
CA VAL A 10 7.22 40.26 7.69
C VAL A 10 6.89 41.70 8.08
N ALA A 11 7.52 42.19 9.15
CA ALA A 11 7.87 43.59 9.43
C ALA A 11 8.62 43.57 10.78
N GLY A 12 9.75 44.23 11.02
CA GLY A 12 10.34 45.41 10.40
C GLY A 12 10.73 46.38 11.52
N SER A 13 11.90 47.01 11.39
CA SER A 13 12.32 48.25 12.08
C SER A 13 12.94 48.12 13.47
N LEU A 14 13.83 49.00 13.95
CA LEU A 14 14.75 50.03 13.43
C LEU A 14 15.54 50.50 14.69
N LEU A 15 16.75 51.02 14.46
CA LEU A 15 17.56 51.95 15.26
C LEU A 15 16.98 52.49 16.60
N SER A 16 17.85 52.64 17.63
CA SER A 16 18.29 53.96 18.16
C SER A 16 18.87 53.89 19.59
N GLY A 17 19.82 54.77 19.89
CA GLY A 17 20.39 55.09 21.21
C GLY A 17 21.91 54.86 21.25
N CYS A 18 22.82 55.82 21.06
CA CYS A 18 22.99 57.22 21.51
C CYS A 18 23.25 57.37 23.03
N GLY A 19 24.40 57.96 23.38
CA GLY A 19 24.81 58.37 24.73
C GLY A 19 26.32 58.14 24.96
N ALA A 20 27.24 58.99 24.48
CA ALA A 20 27.62 60.33 24.98
C ALA A 20 28.65 60.30 26.14
N THR A 21 29.82 60.89 25.83
CA THR A 21 30.67 61.76 26.67
C THR A 21 31.33 61.19 27.94
N THR A 22 32.66 61.26 28.03
CA THR A 22 33.38 62.33 28.78
C THR A 22 34.89 62.11 28.70
N SER A 23 35.59 63.15 28.28
CA SER A 23 37.03 63.34 28.41
C SER A 23 37.44 63.42 29.88
N THR A 24 38.56 62.84 30.28
CA THR A 24 39.42 63.38 31.35
C THR A 24 40.87 62.97 31.09
N THR A 25 41.66 64.02 30.96
CA THR A 25 43.11 64.11 30.93
C THR A 25 43.79 63.50 32.15
N GLN A 26 44.96 62.88 31.98
CA GLN A 26 46.07 63.16 32.89
C GLN A 26 47.42 63.00 32.19
N SER A 27 48.18 64.09 32.30
CA SER A 27 49.47 64.34 31.69
C SER A 27 50.62 63.84 32.56
N THR A 28 51.69 63.40 31.88
CA THR A 28 53.10 63.78 32.05
C THR A 28 53.76 63.83 33.44
N SER A 29 54.92 63.18 33.55
CA SER A 29 56.22 63.73 34.00
C SER A 29 57.24 62.58 34.13
N SER A 30 58.54 62.67 33.81
CA SER A 30 59.41 63.76 33.34
C SER A 30 60.83 63.20 33.18
N ALA A 31 61.51 63.69 32.14
CA ALA A 31 62.94 64.05 32.00
C ALA A 31 64.05 63.17 32.61
N GLN A 32 65.06 62.86 31.79
CA GLN A 32 66.35 63.54 31.94
C GLN A 32 67.13 63.58 30.62
N ALA A 33 67.74 64.75 30.40
CA ALA A 33 68.51 65.15 29.25
C ALA A 33 69.91 64.53 29.22
N SER A 34 70.47 64.37 28.03
CA SER A 34 71.86 64.78 27.82
C SER A 34 72.12 65.10 26.35
N SER A 35 72.67 66.28 26.17
CA SER A 35 72.98 67.02 24.96
C SER A 35 74.21 66.50 24.20
N SER A 36 74.15 66.52 22.87
CA SER A 36 75.27 67.02 22.06
C SER A 36 74.79 67.38 20.65
N SER A 37 75.00 68.65 20.32
CA SER A 37 74.77 69.24 19.01
C SER A 37 75.92 68.85 18.08
N THR A 38 75.62 68.42 16.86
CA THR A 38 76.47 68.68 15.70
C THR A 38 75.56 68.81 14.49
N THR A 39 75.40 70.05 14.04
CA THR A 39 74.96 70.38 12.69
C THR A 39 75.95 69.79 11.69
N ILE A 40 75.51 69.04 10.67
CA ILE A 40 75.77 69.28 9.24
C ILE A 40 74.71 68.51 8.44
N SER A 41 74.13 69.23 7.49
CA SER A 41 73.19 68.82 6.46
C SER A 41 73.64 67.62 5.61
N GLU A 42 72.68 67.11 4.83
CA GLU A 42 72.86 66.34 3.59
C GLU A 42 72.66 64.82 3.70
N SER A 43 71.39 64.38 3.57
CA SER A 43 70.97 63.17 2.81
C SER A 43 69.47 62.84 3.04
N THR A 44 68.57 63.80 2.82
CA THR A 44 67.11 63.55 2.81
C THR A 44 66.63 62.81 1.55
N ALA A 45 67.54 62.23 0.75
CA ALA A 45 67.22 61.42 -0.43
C ALA A 45 67.42 59.90 -0.22
N ASP A 46 68.03 59.47 0.89
CA ASP A 46 68.40 58.06 1.12
C ASP A 46 67.38 57.29 1.99
N SER A 47 66.82 57.93 3.02
CA SER A 47 65.82 57.31 3.91
C SER A 47 64.48 56.97 3.22
N SER A 48 64.11 57.70 2.15
CA SER A 48 62.90 57.42 1.37
C SER A 48 63.02 56.16 0.49
N LYS A 49 64.22 55.80 0.04
CA LYS A 49 64.47 54.61 -0.79
C LYS A 49 64.48 53.33 0.05
N GLU A 50 65.01 53.40 1.27
CA GLU A 50 65.03 52.25 2.19
C GLU A 50 63.62 51.92 2.71
N GLN A 51 62.81 52.95 2.98
CA GLN A 51 61.41 52.81 3.38
C GLN A 51 60.54 52.20 2.26
N GLU A 52 60.75 52.63 1.01
CA GLU A 52 60.08 52.07 -0.18
C GLU A 52 60.45 50.59 -0.42
N GLN A 53 61.71 50.19 -0.20
CA GLN A 53 62.13 48.79 -0.32
C GLN A 53 61.57 47.89 0.78
N ILE A 54 61.46 48.39 2.02
CA ILE A 54 60.83 47.65 3.13
C ILE A 54 59.33 47.43 2.86
N GLU A 55 58.64 48.44 2.35
CA GLU A 55 57.22 48.35 2.01
C GLU A 55 56.97 47.40 0.84
N LYS A 56 57.80 47.46 -0.21
CA LYS A 56 57.77 46.51 -1.33
C LYS A 56 57.99 45.06 -0.88
N LYS A 57 58.99 44.82 -0.03
CA LYS A 57 59.28 43.48 0.51
C LYS A 57 58.14 42.94 1.39
N LYS A 58 57.50 43.82 2.16
CA LYS A 58 56.34 43.48 3.00
C LYS A 58 55.11 43.13 2.15
N GLU A 59 54.88 43.84 1.05
CA GLU A 59 53.78 43.55 0.12
C GLU A 59 54.04 42.25 -0.67
N GLU A 60 55.28 41.98 -1.08
CA GLU A 60 55.67 40.69 -1.69
C GLU A 60 55.48 39.50 -0.73
N GLU A 61 55.84 39.64 0.55
CA GLU A 61 55.58 38.60 1.56
C GLU A 61 54.08 38.40 1.81
N LYS A 62 53.30 39.48 1.84
CA LYS A 62 51.84 39.42 1.98
C LYS A 62 51.18 38.73 0.79
N GLN A 63 51.59 39.06 -0.45
CA GLN A 63 51.11 38.38 -1.66
C GLN A 63 51.51 36.90 -1.67
N LYS A 64 52.72 36.57 -1.24
CA LYS A 64 53.16 35.17 -1.12
C LYS A 64 52.34 34.40 -0.08
N ALA A 65 52.04 34.99 1.06
CA ALA A 65 51.18 34.40 2.09
C ALA A 65 49.74 34.21 1.61
N GLU A 66 49.19 35.20 0.91
CA GLU A 66 47.84 35.15 0.33
C GLU A 66 47.74 34.08 -0.77
N LYS A 67 48.74 33.98 -1.64
CA LYS A 67 48.82 32.92 -2.66
C LYS A 67 48.90 31.53 -2.04
N ALA A 68 49.71 31.34 -0.99
CA ALA A 68 49.82 30.05 -0.30
C ALA A 68 48.52 29.66 0.42
N ALA A 69 47.84 30.63 1.04
CA ALA A 69 46.53 30.42 1.66
C ALA A 69 45.45 30.09 0.60
N LEU A 70 45.51 30.72 -0.57
CA LEU A 70 44.63 30.44 -1.69
C LEU A 70 44.85 29.04 -2.24
N GLU A 71 46.10 28.64 -2.47
CA GLU A 71 46.46 27.29 -2.94
C GLU A 71 45.93 26.21 -1.98
N LYS A 72 46.09 26.39 -0.66
CA LYS A 72 45.52 25.49 0.34
C LYS A 72 44.00 25.37 0.21
N LYS A 73 43.28 26.49 0.07
CA LYS A 73 41.82 26.47 -0.13
C LYS A 73 41.41 25.78 -1.43
N VAL A 74 42.18 25.95 -2.51
CA VAL A 74 41.92 25.26 -3.79
C VAL A 74 42.06 23.75 -3.61
N THR A 75 43.14 23.28 -2.98
CA THR A 75 43.34 21.85 -2.71
C THR A 75 42.23 21.26 -1.81
N GLU A 76 41.76 22.01 -0.82
CA GLU A 76 40.63 21.61 0.03
C GLU A 76 39.33 21.48 -0.79
N ALA A 77 39.05 22.42 -1.67
CA ALA A 77 37.88 22.38 -2.55
C ALA A 77 37.94 21.22 -3.56
N GLU A 78 39.11 20.95 -4.15
CA GLU A 78 39.33 19.82 -5.07
C GLU A 78 39.20 18.47 -4.37
N SER A 79 39.72 18.34 -3.15
CA SER A 79 39.56 17.13 -2.34
C SER A 79 38.09 16.89 -1.98
N ALA A 80 37.38 17.94 -1.52
CA ALA A 80 35.97 17.83 -1.20
C ALA A 80 35.12 17.45 -2.43
N LEU A 81 35.42 18.03 -3.59
CA LEU A 81 34.79 17.65 -4.86
C LEU A 81 35.06 16.20 -5.23
N SER A 82 36.30 15.75 -5.15
CA SER A 82 36.67 14.37 -5.48
C SER A 82 35.95 13.36 -4.58
N GLN A 83 35.76 13.69 -3.30
CA GLN A 83 34.96 12.88 -2.38
C GLN A 83 33.48 12.86 -2.77
N ALA A 84 32.92 14.00 -3.18
CA ALA A 84 31.55 14.11 -3.63
C ALA A 84 31.28 13.41 -4.98
N GLU A 85 32.29 13.33 -5.86
CA GLU A 85 32.20 12.56 -7.10
C GLU A 85 32.26 11.05 -6.84
N ALA A 86 33.17 10.61 -5.95
CA ALA A 86 33.29 9.21 -5.57
C ALA A 86 32.03 8.71 -4.83
N ASN A 87 31.44 9.56 -3.99
CA ASN A 87 30.22 9.25 -3.27
C ASN A 87 29.24 10.44 -3.32
N PRO A 88 28.38 10.51 -4.35
CA PRO A 88 27.44 11.60 -4.53
C PRO A 88 26.30 11.49 -3.52
N THR A 89 26.46 12.22 -2.41
CA THR A 89 25.48 12.37 -1.34
C THR A 89 25.21 13.86 -1.09
N LYS A 90 24.07 14.19 -0.49
CA LYS A 90 23.73 15.58 -0.11
C LYS A 90 24.77 16.21 0.81
N GLU A 91 25.33 15.42 1.73
CA GLU A 91 26.36 15.86 2.68
C GLU A 91 27.68 16.18 1.98
N ASN A 92 28.16 15.30 1.10
CA ASN A 92 29.40 15.52 0.36
C ASN A 92 29.24 16.68 -0.63
N TYR A 93 28.08 16.80 -1.27
CA TYR A 93 27.73 17.94 -2.12
C TYR A 93 27.76 19.26 -1.34
N ALA A 94 27.15 19.31 -0.15
CA ALA A 94 27.14 20.51 0.68
C ALA A 94 28.55 20.92 1.11
N THR A 95 29.39 19.94 1.47
CA THR A 95 30.80 20.15 1.84
C THR A 95 31.61 20.70 0.67
N ALA A 96 31.50 20.09 -0.52
CA ALA A 96 32.16 20.55 -1.73
C ALA A 96 31.68 21.95 -2.15
N SER A 97 30.37 22.20 -2.08
CA SER A 97 29.76 23.50 -2.37
C SER A 97 30.30 24.60 -1.45
N ALA A 98 30.40 24.34 -0.13
CA ALA A 98 30.94 25.30 0.83
C ALA A 98 32.41 25.62 0.56
N ALA A 99 33.23 24.60 0.28
CA ALA A 99 34.65 24.77 -0.03
C ALA A 99 34.86 25.58 -1.33
N ILE A 100 34.07 25.32 -2.37
CA ILE A 100 34.10 26.09 -3.63
C ILE A 100 33.65 27.53 -3.38
N GLN A 101 32.61 27.77 -2.57
CA GLN A 101 32.14 29.12 -2.24
C GLN A 101 33.20 29.95 -1.52
N ALA A 102 34.07 29.33 -0.71
CA ALA A 102 35.14 30.00 0.03
C ALA A 102 36.34 30.47 -0.82
N LEU A 103 36.41 30.07 -2.10
CA LEU A 103 37.43 30.54 -3.04
C LEU A 103 37.13 31.98 -3.53
N PRO A 104 38.13 32.80 -3.90
CA PRO A 104 37.90 34.14 -4.43
C PRO A 104 37.50 34.17 -5.91
N GLU A 105 38.19 33.45 -6.81
CA GLU A 105 37.95 33.47 -8.27
C GLU A 105 38.26 32.11 -8.96
N ASN A 106 38.10 32.02 -10.30
CA ASN A 106 38.45 30.86 -11.15
C ASN A 106 37.77 29.53 -10.81
N LYS A 107 36.47 29.57 -10.47
CA LYS A 107 35.70 28.40 -9.99
C LYS A 107 34.89 27.66 -11.05
N GLN A 108 35.00 28.04 -12.33
CA GLN A 108 34.07 27.59 -13.37
C GLN A 108 34.07 26.06 -13.53
N GLU A 109 35.27 25.45 -13.54
CA GLU A 109 35.43 24.01 -13.63
C GLU A 109 34.84 23.30 -12.40
N LEU A 110 35.20 23.76 -11.20
CA LEU A 110 34.73 23.20 -9.93
C LEU A 110 33.20 23.28 -9.81
N THR A 111 32.61 24.38 -10.26
CA THR A 111 31.15 24.59 -10.27
C THR A 111 30.46 23.67 -11.28
N SER A 112 31.08 23.42 -12.44
CA SER A 112 30.55 22.49 -13.45
C SER A 112 30.56 21.05 -12.95
N ARG A 113 31.64 20.63 -12.27
CA ARG A 113 31.73 19.33 -11.60
C ARG A 113 30.68 19.19 -10.50
N LEU A 114 30.52 20.22 -9.67
CA LEU A 114 29.49 20.26 -8.63
C LEU A 114 28.07 20.11 -9.20
N ALA A 115 27.77 20.75 -10.33
CA ALA A 115 26.48 20.60 -11.01
C ALA A 115 26.22 19.17 -11.52
N ALA A 116 27.26 18.48 -12.03
CA ALA A 116 27.16 17.08 -12.42
C ALA A 116 26.88 16.16 -11.21
N ILE A 117 27.47 16.46 -10.05
CA ILE A 117 27.21 15.74 -8.79
C ILE A 117 25.75 15.95 -8.35
N ASP A 118 25.23 17.18 -8.37
CA ASP A 118 23.82 17.47 -8.07
C ASP A 118 22.87 16.69 -8.99
N SER A 119 23.15 16.70 -10.30
CA SER A 119 22.37 15.92 -11.27
C SER A 119 22.42 14.43 -10.96
N THR A 120 23.56 13.90 -10.53
CA THR A 120 23.72 12.49 -10.17
C THR A 120 22.94 12.14 -8.90
N ILE A 121 22.97 13.00 -7.87
CA ILE A 121 22.19 12.83 -6.65
C ILE A 121 20.70 12.79 -6.99
N LYS A 122 20.21 13.78 -7.74
CA LYS A 122 18.80 13.84 -8.16
C LYS A 122 18.38 12.63 -8.97
N ALA A 123 19.25 12.16 -9.88
CA ALA A 123 18.97 10.96 -10.67
C ALA A 123 18.86 9.70 -9.77
N LYS A 124 19.76 9.53 -8.79
CA LYS A 124 19.71 8.42 -7.83
C LYS A 124 18.46 8.47 -6.96
N GLU A 125 18.10 9.64 -6.44
CA GLU A 125 16.88 9.82 -5.65
C GLU A 125 15.62 9.53 -6.47
N ALA A 126 15.56 10.01 -7.71
CA ALA A 126 14.45 9.74 -8.61
C ALA A 126 14.36 8.25 -9.00
N GLU A 127 15.50 7.58 -9.19
CA GLU A 127 15.54 6.15 -9.45
C GLU A 127 15.07 5.33 -8.25
N GLU A 128 15.51 5.68 -7.04
CA GLU A 128 15.08 5.03 -5.80
C GLU A 128 13.57 5.21 -5.58
N GLU A 129 13.06 6.43 -5.77
CA GLU A 129 11.63 6.71 -5.65
C GLU A 129 10.82 5.94 -6.70
N ARG A 130 11.31 5.88 -7.95
CA ARG A 130 10.66 5.07 -9.00
C ARG A 130 10.64 3.58 -8.63
N LYS A 131 11.73 3.04 -8.08
CA LYS A 131 11.79 1.64 -7.63
C LYS A 131 10.81 1.37 -6.47
N LYS A 132 10.68 2.31 -5.52
CA LYS A 132 9.69 2.20 -4.43
C LYS A 132 8.27 2.21 -4.98
N GLN A 133 7.97 3.11 -5.92
CA GLN A 133 6.65 3.17 -6.56
C GLN A 133 6.34 1.92 -7.37
N GLU A 134 7.32 1.39 -8.11
CA GLU A 134 7.19 0.14 -8.85
C GLU A 134 6.93 -1.05 -7.92
N GLU A 135 7.63 -1.15 -6.79
CA GLU A 135 7.41 -2.20 -5.79
C GLU A 135 6.02 -2.11 -5.17
N ILE A 136 5.57 -0.90 -4.81
CA ILE A 136 4.21 -0.68 -4.29
C ILE A 136 3.16 -1.09 -5.32
N ALA A 137 3.34 -0.71 -6.60
CA ALA A 137 2.43 -1.08 -7.67
C ALA A 137 2.41 -2.61 -7.90
N ARG A 138 3.57 -3.26 -7.82
CA ARG A 138 3.68 -4.73 -7.91
C ARG A 138 2.94 -5.42 -6.78
N GLN A 139 3.12 -4.98 -5.53
CA GLN A 139 2.44 -5.55 -4.37
C GLN A 139 0.91 -5.37 -4.46
N GLN A 140 0.45 -4.20 -4.90
CA GLN A 140 -0.98 -3.96 -5.13
C GLN A 140 -1.55 -4.86 -6.23
N ALA A 141 -0.81 -5.05 -7.33
CA ALA A 141 -1.21 -5.94 -8.40
C ALA A 141 -1.27 -7.41 -7.95
N GLU A 142 -0.28 -7.86 -7.17
CA GLU A 142 -0.25 -9.21 -6.61
C GLU A 142 -1.41 -9.44 -5.64
N GLN A 143 -1.67 -8.50 -4.73
CA GLN A 143 -2.80 -8.57 -3.81
C GLN A 143 -4.15 -8.62 -4.57
N ALA A 144 -4.32 -7.79 -5.60
CA ALA A 144 -5.52 -7.81 -6.43
C ALA A 144 -5.69 -9.15 -7.18
N GLN A 145 -4.60 -9.75 -7.65
CA GLN A 145 -4.64 -11.08 -8.27
C GLN A 145 -5.02 -12.17 -7.26
N GLN A 146 -4.44 -12.15 -6.06
CA GLN A 146 -4.78 -13.11 -5.01
C GLN A 146 -6.25 -12.98 -4.60
N GLU A 147 -6.77 -11.75 -4.47
CA GLU A 147 -8.18 -11.52 -4.16
C GLU A 147 -9.09 -12.03 -5.30
N ALA A 148 -8.74 -11.77 -6.55
CA ALA A 148 -9.50 -12.27 -7.70
C ALA A 148 -9.54 -13.81 -7.74
N ILE A 149 -8.42 -14.47 -7.47
CA ILE A 149 -8.34 -15.94 -7.38
C ILE A 149 -9.21 -16.44 -6.23
N ALA A 150 -9.13 -15.82 -5.05
CA ALA A 150 -9.94 -16.20 -3.89
C ALA A 150 -11.44 -16.02 -4.15
N GLN A 151 -11.84 -14.94 -4.83
CA GLN A 151 -13.22 -14.72 -5.24
C GLN A 151 -13.69 -15.77 -6.25
N GLN A 152 -12.86 -16.11 -7.24
CA GLN A 152 -13.17 -17.15 -8.22
C GLN A 152 -13.34 -18.52 -7.56
N GLN A 153 -12.45 -18.89 -6.64
CA GLN A 153 -12.55 -20.13 -5.87
C GLN A 153 -13.79 -20.17 -4.98
N ALA A 154 -14.13 -19.06 -4.33
CA ALA A 154 -15.33 -18.96 -3.51
C ALA A 154 -16.61 -19.09 -4.35
N GLU A 155 -16.63 -18.52 -5.55
CA GLU A 155 -17.75 -18.65 -6.50
C GLU A 155 -17.88 -20.10 -7.00
N GLN A 156 -16.77 -20.73 -7.38
CA GLN A 156 -16.79 -22.14 -7.78
C GLN A 156 -17.31 -23.04 -6.64
N ALA A 157 -16.84 -22.83 -5.40
CA ALA A 157 -17.31 -23.58 -4.24
C ALA A 157 -18.80 -23.37 -3.97
N ARG A 158 -19.33 -22.15 -4.18
CA ARG A 158 -20.78 -21.90 -4.10
C ARG A 158 -21.56 -22.66 -5.17
N GLN A 159 -21.08 -22.65 -6.41
CA GLN A 159 -21.74 -23.37 -7.50
C GLN A 159 -21.75 -24.88 -7.25
N GLU A 160 -20.64 -25.45 -6.77
CA GLU A 160 -20.55 -26.86 -6.38
C GLU A 160 -21.51 -27.19 -5.22
N ALA A 161 -21.60 -26.32 -4.21
CA ALA A 161 -22.55 -26.49 -3.11
C ALA A 161 -24.02 -26.45 -3.57
N ILE A 162 -24.36 -25.52 -4.48
CA ILE A 162 -25.69 -25.45 -5.09
C ILE A 162 -25.99 -26.71 -5.89
N ALA A 163 -25.04 -27.19 -6.70
CA ALA A 163 -25.20 -28.41 -7.48
C ALA A 163 -25.39 -29.65 -6.59
N GLN A 164 -24.64 -29.76 -5.49
CA GLN A 164 -24.82 -30.83 -4.49
C GLN A 164 -26.20 -30.76 -3.82
N GLN A 165 -26.64 -29.56 -3.42
CA GLN A 165 -27.96 -29.38 -2.81
C GLN A 165 -29.08 -29.75 -3.78
N GLN A 166 -28.97 -29.40 -5.05
CA GLN A 166 -29.94 -29.77 -6.08
C GLN A 166 -29.96 -31.28 -6.33
N ALA A 167 -28.78 -31.92 -6.37
CA ALA A 167 -28.68 -33.37 -6.51
C ALA A 167 -29.33 -34.11 -5.32
N GLU A 168 -29.10 -33.64 -4.10
CA GLU A 168 -29.71 -34.21 -2.89
C GLU A 168 -31.22 -34.02 -2.88
N GLN A 169 -31.73 -32.84 -3.25
CA GLN A 169 -33.16 -32.59 -3.41
C GLN A 169 -33.79 -33.51 -4.46
N ALA A 170 -33.13 -33.70 -5.61
CA ALA A 170 -33.61 -34.60 -6.66
C ALA A 170 -33.65 -36.06 -6.19
N GLN A 171 -32.64 -36.51 -5.42
CA GLN A 171 -32.64 -37.85 -4.83
C GLN A 171 -33.77 -38.03 -3.80
N GLN A 172 -34.02 -37.04 -2.94
CA GLN A 172 -35.11 -37.08 -1.98
C GLN A 172 -36.48 -37.12 -2.66
N GLN A 173 -36.67 -36.33 -3.73
CA GLN A 173 -37.91 -36.35 -4.52
C GLN A 173 -38.12 -37.70 -5.21
N ALA A 174 -37.09 -38.27 -5.83
CA ALA A 174 -37.17 -39.58 -6.46
C ALA A 174 -37.49 -40.70 -5.45
N ALA A 175 -36.87 -40.65 -4.26
CA ALA A 175 -37.15 -41.60 -3.19
C ALA A 175 -38.60 -41.48 -2.67
N ALA A 176 -39.12 -40.26 -2.54
CA ALA A 176 -40.51 -40.01 -2.15
C ALA A 176 -41.50 -40.53 -3.21
N GLU A 177 -41.24 -40.30 -4.50
CA GLU A 177 -42.05 -40.86 -5.60
C GLU A 177 -42.03 -42.38 -5.58
N GLN A 178 -40.87 -43.03 -5.42
CA GLN A 178 -40.79 -44.49 -5.32
C GLN A 178 -41.58 -45.05 -4.13
N ALA A 179 -41.48 -44.41 -2.96
CA ALA A 179 -42.25 -44.79 -1.78
C ALA A 179 -43.77 -44.67 -2.02
N SER A 180 -44.22 -43.62 -2.71
CA SER A 180 -45.64 -43.43 -3.04
C SER A 180 -46.18 -44.49 -4.01
N GLN A 181 -45.38 -44.91 -5.01
CA GLN A 181 -45.77 -45.96 -5.95
C GLN A 181 -45.84 -47.34 -5.27
N GLN A 182 -44.93 -47.66 -4.35
CA GLN A 182 -45.01 -48.89 -3.56
C GLN A 182 -46.23 -48.91 -2.63
N ALA A 183 -46.60 -47.78 -2.02
CA ALA A 183 -47.80 -47.70 -1.18
C ALA A 183 -49.10 -47.91 -1.97
N GLN A 184 -49.16 -47.45 -3.24
CA GLN A 184 -50.31 -47.70 -4.12
C GLN A 184 -50.39 -49.16 -4.60
N ALA A 185 -49.25 -49.83 -4.82
CA ALA A 185 -49.20 -51.25 -5.17
C ALA A 185 -49.50 -52.20 -4.00
N ALA A 186 -49.30 -51.73 -2.75
CA ALA A 186 -49.61 -52.46 -1.53
C ALA A 186 -51.00 -52.13 -0.95
N ALA A 187 -51.78 -51.25 -1.60
CA ALA A 187 -53.20 -51.13 -1.29
C ALA A 187 -53.81 -52.53 -1.47
N PRO A 188 -54.57 -53.06 -0.49
CA PRO A 188 -55.22 -54.35 -0.65
C PRO A 188 -56.00 -54.27 -1.95
N GLU A 189 -55.78 -55.23 -2.86
CA GLU A 189 -56.71 -55.52 -3.92
C GLU A 189 -58.09 -55.47 -3.25
N GLN A 190 -58.86 -54.41 -3.53
CA GLN A 190 -60.29 -54.46 -3.38
C GLN A 190 -60.69 -55.49 -4.43
N ASN A 191 -60.47 -56.77 -4.09
CA ASN A 191 -61.19 -57.87 -4.67
C ASN A 191 -62.61 -57.35 -4.61
N ASN A 192 -63.19 -57.12 -5.80
CA ASN A 192 -64.57 -56.72 -5.95
C ASN A 192 -65.39 -57.89 -5.40
N GLU A 193 -65.40 -58.03 -4.07
CA GLU A 193 -66.06 -59.07 -3.31
C GLU A 193 -67.51 -58.65 -3.29
N GLN A 194 -68.13 -58.78 -4.47
CA GLN A 194 -69.55 -58.68 -4.63
C GLN A 194 -70.15 -59.58 -3.55
N THR A 195 -70.79 -58.95 -2.56
CA THR A 195 -71.39 -59.66 -1.45
C THR A 195 -72.58 -60.42 -2.00
N VAL A 196 -72.53 -61.74 -1.88
CA VAL A 196 -73.61 -62.64 -2.28
C VAL A 196 -74.24 -63.26 -1.03
N TYR A 197 -75.49 -63.69 -1.18
CA TYR A 197 -76.21 -64.39 -0.12
C TYR A 197 -76.19 -65.89 -0.39
N VAL A 198 -75.76 -66.67 0.60
CA VAL A 198 -75.69 -68.13 0.55
C VAL A 198 -76.57 -68.74 1.64
N THR A 199 -77.11 -69.92 1.38
CA THR A 199 -77.87 -70.69 2.38
C THR A 199 -76.97 -71.75 3.02
N PRO A 200 -77.18 -72.14 4.29
CA PRO A 200 -76.33 -73.12 4.98
C PRO A 200 -76.17 -74.47 4.27
N THR A 201 -77.22 -74.97 3.61
CA THR A 201 -77.25 -76.30 2.98
C THR A 201 -77.43 -76.28 1.46
N GLY A 202 -77.60 -75.11 0.85
CA GLY A 202 -77.89 -74.99 -0.57
C GLY A 202 -76.65 -74.97 -1.46
N SER A 203 -76.83 -75.36 -2.73
CA SER A 203 -75.77 -75.41 -3.75
C SER A 203 -75.65 -74.13 -4.58
N LYS A 204 -76.32 -73.04 -4.16
CA LYS A 204 -76.44 -71.82 -4.95
C LYS A 204 -76.16 -70.54 -4.15
N TYR A 205 -75.63 -69.54 -4.84
CA TYR A 205 -75.49 -68.18 -4.32
C TYR A 205 -76.45 -67.22 -5.02
N HIS A 206 -76.80 -66.14 -4.33
CA HIS A 206 -77.85 -65.19 -4.71
C HIS A 206 -77.36 -63.75 -4.62
N THR A 207 -77.95 -62.82 -5.37
CA THR A 207 -77.69 -61.37 -5.22
C THR A 207 -78.42 -60.78 -4.00
N HIS A 208 -79.51 -61.41 -3.57
CA HIS A 208 -80.38 -61.00 -2.47
C HIS A 208 -81.07 -62.23 -1.86
N LYS A 209 -81.80 -62.07 -0.75
CA LYS A 209 -82.57 -63.16 -0.14
C LYS A 209 -83.70 -63.61 -1.08
N CYS A 210 -83.59 -64.80 -1.67
CA CYS A 210 -84.46 -65.27 -2.74
C CYS A 210 -85.35 -66.45 -2.28
N GLY A 211 -86.54 -66.18 -1.77
CA GLY A 211 -87.48 -67.19 -1.25
C GLY A 211 -87.41 -67.34 0.27
N ASN A 212 -88.07 -68.37 0.83
CA ASN A 212 -88.35 -68.49 2.28
C ASN A 212 -87.21 -69.15 3.10
N GLY A 213 -85.95 -69.01 2.66
CA GLY A 213 -84.78 -69.62 3.31
C GLY A 213 -84.00 -68.66 4.21
N THR A 214 -83.14 -69.24 5.07
CA THR A 214 -82.16 -68.46 5.85
C THR A 214 -80.91 -68.22 5.01
N TYR A 215 -80.47 -66.95 4.94
CA TYR A 215 -79.33 -66.52 4.14
C TYR A 215 -78.29 -65.82 5.00
N THR A 216 -77.01 -66.11 4.73
CA THR A 216 -75.86 -65.43 5.31
C THR A 216 -75.08 -64.70 4.20
N PRO A 217 -74.60 -63.47 4.43
CA PRO A 217 -73.72 -62.79 3.48
C PRO A 217 -72.38 -63.53 3.39
N ALA A 218 -71.85 -63.68 2.18
CA ALA A 218 -70.54 -64.24 1.87
C ALA A 218 -69.95 -63.52 0.64
N THR A 219 -68.66 -63.67 0.39
CA THR A 219 -68.05 -63.08 -0.82
C THR A 219 -68.32 -63.98 -2.03
N LEU A 220 -68.43 -63.41 -3.23
CA LEU A 220 -68.61 -64.19 -4.46
C LEU A 220 -67.51 -65.26 -4.62
N SER A 221 -66.27 -64.90 -4.29
CA SER A 221 -65.11 -65.80 -4.32
C SER A 221 -65.29 -66.97 -3.34
N GLU A 222 -65.68 -66.70 -2.09
CA GLU A 222 -65.95 -67.75 -1.09
C GLU A 222 -67.08 -68.69 -1.55
N ALA A 223 -68.15 -68.13 -2.13
CA ALA A 223 -69.25 -68.92 -2.65
C ALA A 223 -68.81 -69.85 -3.81
N GLN A 224 -68.01 -69.34 -4.74
CA GLN A 224 -67.45 -70.14 -5.84
C GLN A 224 -66.46 -71.19 -5.33
N ALA A 225 -65.62 -70.86 -4.35
CA ALA A 225 -64.68 -71.79 -3.71
C ALA A 225 -65.39 -72.95 -2.98
N ARG A 226 -66.58 -72.67 -2.42
CA ARG A 226 -67.48 -73.70 -1.86
C ARG A 226 -68.21 -74.52 -2.93
N GLY A 227 -67.96 -74.29 -4.22
CA GLY A 227 -68.59 -74.97 -5.34
C GLY A 227 -70.05 -74.56 -5.57
N LEU A 228 -70.48 -73.40 -5.05
CA LEU A 228 -71.83 -72.90 -5.23
C LEU A 228 -71.99 -72.30 -6.64
N THR A 229 -73.14 -72.55 -7.24
CA THR A 229 -73.48 -72.03 -8.58
C THR A 229 -74.44 -70.84 -8.48
N PRO A 230 -74.53 -69.95 -9.48
CA PRO A 230 -75.49 -68.85 -9.43
C PRO A 230 -76.94 -69.39 -9.40
N CYS A 231 -77.79 -68.69 -8.65
CA CYS A 231 -79.23 -68.95 -8.70
C CYS A 231 -79.82 -68.47 -10.02
N SER A 232 -80.44 -69.38 -10.78
CA SER A 232 -81.11 -69.05 -12.04
C SER A 232 -82.23 -68.02 -11.89
N LYS A 233 -82.81 -67.83 -10.70
CA LYS A 233 -83.79 -66.75 -10.44
C LYS A 233 -83.15 -65.41 -10.13
N CYS A 234 -81.93 -65.40 -9.58
CA CYS A 234 -81.24 -64.16 -9.21
C CYS A 234 -80.27 -63.68 -10.30
N TYR A 235 -79.80 -64.59 -11.15
CA TYR A 235 -78.76 -64.37 -12.15
C TYR A 235 -79.14 -64.92 -13.54
N GLY A 236 -80.25 -65.66 -13.66
CA GLY A 236 -80.86 -65.91 -14.96
C GLY A 236 -81.83 -64.79 -15.24
N ASN A 237 -81.66 -64.12 -16.37
CA ASN A 237 -82.67 -63.21 -16.90
C ASN A 237 -83.94 -63.99 -17.26
#